data_AF-A0A9R1SV59-F1
#
_entry.id   AF-A0A9R1SV59-F1
#
_cell.length_a   1.000
_cell.length_b   1.000
_cell.length_c   1.000
_cell.angle_alpha   90.00
_cell.angle_beta   90.00
_cell.angle_gamma   90.00
#
_symmetry.space_group_name_H-M   'P 1'
#
loop_
_entity.id
_entity.type
_entity.pdbx_description
1 polymer ?
#
loop_
_entity_poly.entity_id
_entity_poly.type
_entity_poly.pdbx_seq_one_letter_code
_entity_poly.pdbx_strand_id
1 'polypeptide(L)'
;MLDCENFGQTFSPLPPDKIDLESLVIEENSADSDCWQDEVLQDLRKLQRLRIDDSSKVSSEDLVKIIREGHSLRELSLCYSHLSEDLLRVLSRDNVSLQTMRIEAHTEPKPLGRISDTSWSALQTHSPGLNLVMACHFEDDEDYDAVLAAPITHLYLGGSPSSKIIHRVSETCPRLLELVINSTSGVIDEEILATARGCPQLSAVGLGDCEITCSALVKFADICKDRLRILYVWETSLIEDGNFDVSEAVASVSSLLGRSWTPEYVPPW
;
A
#
# COMPACT_ATOMS: atom_id res chain seq x y z
N MET A 1 12.32 12.12 -8.78
CA MET A 1 11.39 11.97 -7.64
C MET A 1 10.63 10.70 -7.94
N LEU A 2 10.84 9.67 -7.14
CA LEU A 2 10.16 8.39 -7.25
C LEU A 2 8.66 8.62 -7.02
N ASP A 3 7.85 8.59 -8.07
CA ASP A 3 6.41 8.46 -7.90
C ASP A 3 6.17 7.10 -7.24
N CYS A 4 5.68 7.10 -6.00
CA CYS A 4 5.18 5.88 -5.36
C CYS A 4 4.13 5.18 -6.25
N GLU A 5 3.52 5.93 -7.16
CA GLU A 5 2.67 5.44 -8.24
C GLU A 5 3.38 4.48 -9.20
N ASN A 6 4.64 4.68 -9.55
CA ASN A 6 5.34 3.82 -10.53
C ASN A 6 5.70 2.45 -9.93
N PHE A 7 6.07 2.37 -8.65
CA PHE A 7 6.19 1.08 -7.96
C PHE A 7 4.81 0.41 -7.86
N GLY A 8 3.75 1.16 -7.50
CA GLY A 8 2.38 0.66 -7.49
C GLY A 8 1.87 0.17 -8.86
N GLN A 9 2.29 0.80 -9.97
CA GLN A 9 1.96 0.42 -11.34
C GLN A 9 2.74 -0.81 -11.83
N THR A 10 3.97 -1.03 -11.35
CA THR A 10 4.70 -2.29 -11.59
C THR A 10 4.18 -3.48 -10.77
N PHE A 11 3.50 -3.22 -9.63
CA PHE A 11 2.92 -4.26 -8.75
C PHE A 11 1.41 -4.46 -8.86
N SER A 12 0.71 -3.68 -9.69
CA SER A 12 -0.67 -3.95 -10.08
C SER A 12 -0.93 -3.45 -11.51
N PRO A 13 -1.42 -4.30 -12.45
CA PRO A 13 -1.62 -3.90 -13.82
C PRO A 13 -2.94 -3.16 -13.94
N LEU A 14 -2.94 -1.84 -13.78
CA LEU A 14 -4.04 -1.02 -14.26
C LEU A 14 -3.48 0.12 -15.14
N PRO A 15 -3.81 0.12 -16.44
CA PRO A 15 -3.43 1.22 -17.32
C PRO A 15 -4.22 2.48 -16.95
N PRO A 16 -3.61 3.67 -17.01
CA PRO A 16 -4.32 4.92 -16.83
C PRO A 16 -5.19 5.24 -18.06
N ASP A 17 -6.31 5.90 -17.76
CA ASP A 17 -7.13 6.73 -18.62
C ASP A 17 -7.92 6.07 -19.76
N LYS A 18 -9.07 5.52 -19.38
CA LYS A 18 -10.34 5.64 -20.11
C LYS A 18 -11.47 5.57 -19.10
N ILE A 19 -12.43 6.49 -19.18
CA ILE A 19 -13.73 6.33 -18.50
C ILE A 19 -14.36 5.07 -19.08
N ASP A 20 -14.22 4.00 -18.33
CA ASP A 20 -14.83 2.71 -18.57
C ASP A 20 -16.00 2.64 -17.59
N LEU A 21 -17.17 2.17 -18.00
CA LEU A 21 -18.30 2.01 -17.07
C LEU A 21 -17.96 1.01 -15.94
N GLU A 22 -16.87 0.25 -16.08
CA GLU A 22 -16.29 -0.60 -15.05
C GLU A 22 -15.38 0.17 -14.04
N SER A 23 -14.97 1.41 -14.35
CA SER A 23 -14.04 2.22 -13.56
C SER A 23 -14.44 3.70 -13.53
N LEU A 24 -14.90 4.18 -12.38
CA LEU A 24 -15.18 5.59 -12.14
C LEU A 24 -14.03 6.23 -11.36
N VAL A 25 -13.53 7.37 -11.87
CA VAL A 25 -12.60 8.26 -11.17
C VAL A 25 -13.32 9.60 -10.97
N ILE A 26 -13.30 10.11 -9.75
CA ILE A 26 -13.91 11.39 -9.40
C ILE A 26 -12.79 12.38 -9.09
N GLU A 27 -12.47 13.22 -10.07
CA GLU A 27 -11.30 14.11 -10.07
C GLU A 27 -11.66 15.56 -9.67
N GLU A 28 -10.67 16.29 -9.12
CA GLU A 28 -10.80 17.72 -8.74
C GLU A 28 -11.17 18.62 -9.94
N ASN A 29 -10.63 18.36 -11.13
CA ASN A 29 -10.69 19.27 -12.28
C ASN A 29 -11.78 18.97 -13.32
N SER A 30 -12.75 18.10 -13.05
CA SER A 30 -13.88 17.92 -13.99
C SER A 30 -14.72 19.22 -14.04
N ALA A 31 -14.70 19.90 -15.18
CA ALA A 31 -15.48 21.12 -15.44
C ALA A 31 -17.01 20.90 -15.37
N ASP A 32 -17.43 19.64 -15.39
CA ASP A 32 -18.82 19.22 -15.19
C ASP A 32 -18.98 18.70 -13.75
N SER A 33 -19.60 19.51 -12.88
CA SER A 33 -19.65 19.25 -11.43
C SER A 33 -20.60 18.13 -11.00
N ASP A 34 -21.49 17.64 -11.88
CA ASP A 34 -22.52 16.66 -11.51
C ASP A 34 -22.80 15.59 -12.58
N CYS A 35 -22.06 15.58 -13.70
CA CYS A 35 -22.36 14.71 -14.85
C CYS A 35 -22.20 13.21 -14.54
N TRP A 36 -21.33 12.87 -13.57
CA TRP A 36 -21.16 11.49 -13.10
C TRP A 36 -22.39 10.95 -12.38
N GLN A 37 -23.20 11.81 -11.73
CA GLN A 37 -24.36 11.36 -10.94
C GLN A 37 -25.45 10.76 -11.83
N ASP A 38 -25.78 11.39 -12.95
CA ASP A 38 -26.91 10.96 -13.78
C ASP A 38 -26.61 9.71 -14.62
N GLU A 39 -25.38 9.54 -15.15
CA GLU A 39 -25.03 8.37 -15.97
C GLU A 39 -24.53 7.18 -15.16
N VAL A 40 -23.76 7.40 -14.07
CA VAL A 40 -23.18 6.30 -13.29
C VAL A 40 -24.18 5.72 -12.29
N LEU A 41 -25.03 6.55 -11.67
CA LEU A 41 -26.11 6.03 -10.80
C LEU A 41 -27.16 5.22 -11.57
N GLN A 42 -27.23 5.34 -12.90
CA GLN A 42 -28.16 4.56 -13.72
C GLN A 42 -27.73 3.11 -13.94
N ASP A 43 -26.42 2.79 -13.88
CA ASP A 43 -25.92 1.42 -14.06
C ASP A 43 -24.72 1.06 -13.15
N LEU A 44 -24.86 1.34 -11.84
CA LEU A 44 -23.88 0.96 -10.80
C LEU A 44 -23.56 -0.54 -10.75
N ARG A 45 -24.40 -1.38 -11.37
CA ARG A 45 -24.23 -2.83 -11.39
C ARG A 45 -22.99 -3.26 -12.18
N LYS A 46 -22.48 -2.43 -13.08
CA LYS A 46 -21.25 -2.70 -13.84
C LYS A 46 -20.00 -2.13 -13.19
N LEU A 47 -20.15 -1.20 -12.24
CA LEU A 47 -19.03 -0.54 -11.60
C LEU A 47 -18.20 -1.56 -10.82
N GLN A 48 -16.93 -1.74 -11.21
CA GLN A 48 -15.99 -2.63 -10.54
C GLN A 48 -14.95 -1.85 -9.74
N ARG A 49 -14.61 -0.63 -10.16
CA ARG A 49 -13.58 0.20 -9.53
C ARG A 49 -14.13 1.60 -9.30
N LEU A 50 -13.97 2.10 -8.09
CA LEU A 50 -14.30 3.47 -7.70
C LEU A 50 -13.06 4.13 -7.11
N ARG A 51 -12.60 5.23 -7.70
CA ARG A 51 -11.57 6.12 -7.15
C ARG A 51 -12.16 7.49 -6.85
N ILE A 52 -11.92 7.97 -5.63
CA ILE A 52 -12.40 9.25 -5.13
C ILE A 52 -11.17 10.10 -4.82
N ASP A 53 -10.81 10.98 -5.75
CA ASP A 53 -9.71 11.93 -5.60
C ASP A 53 -10.24 13.27 -5.07
N ASP A 54 -11.40 13.72 -5.54
CA ASP A 54 -12.13 14.87 -5.01
C ASP A 54 -13.46 14.47 -4.35
N SER A 55 -13.44 14.43 -3.02
CA SER A 55 -14.63 14.10 -2.23
C SER A 55 -15.62 15.26 -2.10
N SER A 56 -15.25 16.50 -2.44
CA SER A 56 -16.20 17.63 -2.39
C SER A 56 -17.37 17.43 -3.35
N LYS A 57 -17.18 16.56 -4.35
CA LYS A 57 -18.17 16.16 -5.35
C LYS A 57 -19.00 14.92 -4.96
N VAL A 58 -18.71 14.27 -3.83
CA VAL A 58 -19.41 13.05 -3.40
C VAL A 58 -19.88 13.20 -1.96
N SER A 59 -21.20 13.28 -1.78
CA SER A 59 -21.76 13.25 -0.43
C SER A 59 -21.57 11.87 0.22
N SER A 60 -21.58 11.83 1.55
CA SER A 60 -21.58 10.54 2.27
C SER A 60 -22.79 9.67 1.91
N GLU A 61 -23.92 10.28 1.58
CA GLU A 61 -25.13 9.57 1.14
C GLU A 61 -24.92 8.90 -0.22
N ASP A 62 -24.30 9.61 -1.16
CA ASP A 62 -23.99 9.09 -2.50
C ASP A 62 -22.98 7.94 -2.42
N LEU A 63 -21.94 8.07 -1.61
CA LEU A 63 -20.96 7.00 -1.41
C LEU A 63 -21.62 5.73 -0.85
N VAL A 64 -22.50 5.88 0.14
CA VAL A 64 -23.25 4.75 0.70
C VAL A 64 -24.18 4.13 -0.33
N LYS A 65 -24.83 4.95 -1.17
CA LYS A 65 -25.67 4.46 -2.27
C LYS A 65 -24.85 3.66 -3.28
N ILE A 66 -23.69 4.17 -3.70
CA ILE A 66 -22.79 3.51 -4.63
C ILE A 66 -22.35 2.16 -4.07
N ILE A 67 -21.95 2.09 -2.79
CA ILE A 67 -21.51 0.84 -2.15
C ILE A 67 -22.65 -0.19 -2.08
N ARG A 68 -23.89 0.27 -1.82
CA ARG A 68 -25.06 -0.62 -1.69
C ARG A 68 -25.57 -1.17 -3.02
N GLU A 69 -25.61 -0.32 -4.04
CA GLU A 69 -26.16 -0.66 -5.35
C GLU A 69 -25.08 -1.23 -6.30
N GLY A 70 -23.80 -0.95 -6.03
CA GLY A 70 -22.63 -1.41 -6.77
C GLY A 70 -22.22 -2.85 -6.42
N HIS A 71 -23.08 -3.82 -6.68
CA HIS A 71 -22.81 -5.24 -6.36
C HIS A 71 -21.58 -5.85 -7.07
N SER A 72 -21.11 -5.22 -8.14
CA SER A 72 -19.90 -5.64 -8.86
C SER A 72 -18.63 -4.96 -8.34
N LEU A 73 -18.74 -4.02 -7.38
CA LEU A 73 -17.58 -3.28 -6.89
C LEU A 73 -16.56 -4.24 -6.28
N ARG A 74 -15.33 -4.17 -6.81
CA ARG A 74 -14.16 -4.94 -6.41
C ARG A 74 -13.09 -4.06 -5.79
N GLU A 75 -12.96 -2.82 -6.26
CA GLU A 75 -11.94 -1.89 -5.78
C GLU A 75 -12.55 -0.56 -5.37
N LEU A 76 -12.13 -0.07 -4.21
CA LEU A 76 -12.45 1.25 -3.69
C LEU A 76 -11.15 1.97 -3.32
N SER A 77 -10.92 3.15 -3.89
CA SER A 77 -9.77 4.02 -3.62
C SER A 77 -10.23 5.37 -3.09
N LEU A 78 -9.66 5.83 -1.98
CA LEU A 78 -9.96 7.14 -1.37
C LEU A 78 -8.78 7.66 -0.53
N CYS A 79 -8.75 8.96 -0.26
CA CYS A 79 -7.83 9.53 0.73
C CYS A 79 -8.24 9.17 2.17
N TYR A 80 -7.28 9.03 3.08
CA TYR A 80 -7.50 8.69 4.49
C TYR A 80 -8.44 9.67 5.19
N SER A 81 -8.43 10.96 4.80
CA SER A 81 -9.34 11.98 5.34
C SER A 81 -10.83 11.66 5.13
N HIS A 82 -11.16 10.75 4.21
CA HIS A 82 -12.53 10.26 3.93
C HIS A 82 -12.84 8.91 4.56
N LEU A 83 -11.83 8.27 5.16
CA LEU A 83 -12.01 7.02 5.88
C LEU A 83 -12.72 7.32 7.20
N SER A 84 -13.89 6.72 7.40
CA SER A 84 -14.71 6.95 8.60
C SER A 84 -15.30 5.65 9.17
N GLU A 85 -15.67 5.71 10.44
CA GLU A 85 -16.38 4.64 11.14
C GLU A 85 -17.68 4.24 10.41
N ASP A 86 -18.37 5.21 9.83
CA ASP A 86 -19.63 4.99 9.12
C ASP A 86 -19.40 4.29 7.78
N LEU A 87 -18.36 4.69 7.04
CA LEU A 87 -17.96 4.03 5.79
C LEU A 87 -17.61 2.55 6.04
N LEU A 88 -16.77 2.28 7.04
CA LEU A 88 -16.41 0.89 7.37
C LEU A 88 -17.61 0.07 7.82
N ARG A 89 -18.55 0.67 8.56
CA ARG A 89 -19.77 -0.02 8.97
C ARG A 89 -20.64 -0.44 7.80
N VAL A 90 -20.73 0.40 6.77
CA VAL A 90 -21.48 0.11 5.53
C VAL A 90 -20.80 -1.03 4.77
N LEU A 91 -19.48 -0.94 4.58
CA LEU A 91 -18.68 -1.98 3.92
C LEU A 91 -18.66 -3.33 4.66
N SER A 92 -18.87 -3.33 5.97
CA SER A 92 -18.90 -4.53 6.81
C SER A 92 -20.28 -5.21 6.89
N ARG A 93 -21.32 -4.62 6.31
CA ARG A 93 -22.71 -5.10 6.42
C ARG A 93 -23.35 -5.39 5.09
N ASP A 94 -23.11 -4.53 4.12
CA ASP A 94 -23.73 -4.64 2.81
C ASP A 94 -23.00 -5.70 1.97
N ASN A 95 -23.68 -6.25 0.96
CA ASN A 95 -23.20 -7.40 0.18
C ASN A 95 -22.11 -6.99 -0.82
N VAL A 96 -21.02 -6.42 -0.31
CA VAL A 96 -19.90 -5.86 -1.04
C VAL A 96 -18.83 -6.93 -1.17
N SER A 97 -18.59 -7.40 -2.38
CA SER A 97 -17.49 -8.31 -2.70
C SER A 97 -16.19 -7.55 -2.98
N LEU A 98 -15.85 -6.60 -2.10
CA LEU A 98 -14.65 -5.79 -2.24
C LEU A 98 -13.43 -6.70 -2.12
N GLN A 99 -12.58 -6.68 -3.14
CA GLN A 99 -11.32 -7.41 -3.17
C GLN A 99 -10.16 -6.52 -2.74
N THR A 100 -10.23 -5.22 -3.03
CA THR A 100 -9.17 -4.27 -2.71
C THR A 100 -9.75 -2.94 -2.21
N MET A 101 -9.17 -2.44 -1.13
CA MET A 101 -9.39 -1.09 -0.63
C MET A 101 -8.05 -0.38 -0.64
N ARG A 102 -7.94 0.73 -1.37
CA ARG A 102 -6.74 1.56 -1.44
C ARG A 102 -6.98 2.86 -0.69
N ILE A 103 -6.10 3.14 0.25
CA ILE A 103 -6.15 4.34 1.07
C ILE A 103 -4.87 5.14 0.84
N GLU A 104 -5.03 6.40 0.45
CA GLU A 104 -3.93 7.36 0.31
C GLU A 104 -3.90 8.28 1.53
N ALA A 105 -2.84 8.18 2.32
CA ALA A 105 -2.70 8.92 3.57
C ALA A 105 -1.62 9.98 3.41
N HIS A 106 -2.01 11.24 3.53
CA HIS A 106 -1.14 12.41 3.41
C HIS A 106 -1.06 13.12 4.76
N THR A 107 0.01 13.89 4.99
CA THR A 107 0.09 14.77 6.15
C THR A 107 -1.04 15.80 6.07
N GLU A 108 -1.80 15.90 7.15
CA GLU A 108 -2.93 16.81 7.26
C GLU A 108 -2.62 17.89 8.32
N PRO A 109 -3.20 19.11 8.22
CA PRO A 109 -3.01 20.14 9.23
C PRO A 109 -3.54 19.75 10.62
N LYS A 110 -4.41 18.73 10.67
CA LYS A 110 -4.97 18.16 11.89
C LYS A 110 -4.53 16.70 11.98
N PRO A 111 -4.23 16.19 13.19
CA PRO A 111 -3.90 14.78 13.37
C PRO A 111 -4.96 13.88 12.76
N LEU A 112 -4.51 12.84 12.08
CA LEU A 112 -5.41 11.87 11.47
C LEU A 112 -6.30 11.19 12.53
N GLY A 113 -7.58 11.10 12.22
CA GLY A 113 -8.55 10.39 13.05
C GLY A 113 -8.24 8.90 13.04
N ARG A 114 -7.99 8.31 14.23
CA ARG A 114 -7.84 6.86 14.35
C ARG A 114 -9.19 6.16 14.22
N ILE A 115 -9.27 5.22 13.29
CA ILE A 115 -10.38 4.28 13.19
C ILE A 115 -10.25 3.20 14.27
N SER A 116 -11.37 2.86 14.90
CA SER A 116 -11.41 1.86 15.96
C SER A 116 -11.07 0.45 15.47
N ASP A 117 -10.34 -0.29 16.32
CA ASP A 117 -10.02 -1.71 16.08
C ASP A 117 -11.29 -2.55 15.88
N THR A 118 -12.41 -2.16 16.51
CA THR A 118 -13.72 -2.79 16.34
C THR A 118 -14.26 -2.68 14.92
N SER A 119 -14.09 -1.53 14.27
CA SER A 119 -14.57 -1.32 12.90
C SER A 119 -13.68 -2.01 11.89
N TRP A 120 -12.37 -2.01 12.11
CA TRP A 120 -11.46 -2.83 11.32
C TRP A 120 -11.75 -4.32 11.44
N SER A 121 -12.00 -4.81 12.65
CA SER A 121 -12.34 -6.22 12.90
C SER A 121 -13.67 -6.61 12.25
N ALA A 122 -14.67 -5.71 12.24
CA ALA A 122 -15.93 -5.94 11.55
C ALA A 122 -15.72 -6.09 10.03
N LEU A 123 -14.91 -5.22 9.43
CA LEU A 123 -14.58 -5.29 8.01
C LEU A 123 -13.84 -6.58 7.67
N GLN A 124 -12.85 -6.97 8.48
CA GLN A 124 -12.12 -8.22 8.27
C GLN A 124 -12.99 -9.47 8.44
N THR A 125 -13.95 -9.43 9.36
CA THR A 125 -14.88 -10.56 9.57
C THR A 125 -15.79 -10.74 8.36
N HIS A 126 -16.26 -9.62 7.80
CA HIS A 126 -17.09 -9.63 6.60
C HIS A 126 -16.29 -10.01 5.35
N SER A 127 -15.10 -9.43 5.18
CA SER A 127 -14.25 -9.55 3.99
C SER A 127 -12.83 -10.05 4.36
N PRO A 128 -12.66 -11.31 4.77
CA PRO A 128 -11.38 -11.82 5.29
C PRO A 128 -10.25 -11.82 4.27
N GLY A 129 -10.57 -11.91 2.97
CA GLY A 129 -9.62 -11.85 1.86
C GLY A 129 -9.40 -10.45 1.28
N LEU A 130 -9.94 -9.40 1.92
CA LEU A 130 -9.76 -8.03 1.44
C LEU A 130 -8.28 -7.61 1.49
N ASN A 131 -7.76 -7.13 0.37
CA ASN A 131 -6.49 -6.43 0.32
C ASN A 131 -6.70 -4.99 0.78
N LEU A 132 -6.20 -4.66 1.96
CA LEU A 132 -6.08 -3.27 2.40
C LEU A 132 -4.70 -2.75 1.98
N VAL A 133 -4.71 -1.83 1.02
CA VAL A 133 -3.55 -1.14 0.48
C VAL A 133 -3.49 0.25 1.11
N MET A 134 -2.35 0.58 1.71
CA MET A 134 -2.12 1.85 2.39
C MET A 134 -0.88 2.51 1.81
N ALA A 135 -1.05 3.68 1.20
CA ALA A 135 0.04 4.50 0.68
C ALA A 135 0.21 5.73 1.56
N CYS A 136 1.37 5.87 2.20
CA CYS A 136 1.67 6.92 3.16
C CYS A 136 2.64 7.95 2.58
N HIS A 137 2.24 9.21 2.63
CA HIS A 137 2.97 10.39 2.17
C HIS A 137 3.10 11.40 3.32
N PHE A 138 3.61 10.92 4.45
CA PHE A 138 3.78 11.75 5.65
C PHE A 138 5.12 12.47 5.67
N GLU A 139 5.16 13.69 6.18
CA GLU A 139 6.42 14.42 6.39
C GLU A 139 7.12 14.03 7.70
N ASP A 140 6.36 13.50 8.67
CA ASP A 140 6.85 13.08 9.98
C ASP A 140 6.22 11.75 10.46
N ASP A 141 6.66 11.30 11.63
CA ASP A 141 6.29 10.02 12.21
C ASP A 141 4.90 10.03 12.90
N GLU A 142 4.32 11.20 13.21
CA GLU A 142 3.18 11.30 14.13
C GLU A 142 1.90 10.67 13.54
N ASP A 143 1.70 10.81 12.23
CA ASP A 143 0.50 10.34 11.54
C ASP A 143 0.45 8.82 11.32
N TYR A 144 1.61 8.13 11.41
CA TYR A 144 1.66 6.67 11.25
C TYR A 144 0.91 5.91 12.35
N ASP A 145 0.72 6.50 13.53
CA ASP A 145 -0.01 5.88 14.64
C ASP A 145 -1.46 5.53 14.30
N ALA A 146 -2.13 6.44 13.58
CA ALA A 146 -3.51 6.24 13.18
C ALA A 146 -3.61 5.15 12.11
N VAL A 147 -2.67 5.17 11.16
CA VAL A 147 -2.66 4.29 10.00
C VAL A 147 -2.26 2.86 10.34
N LEU A 148 -1.19 2.68 11.12
CA LEU A 148 -0.63 1.36 11.44
C LEU A 148 -1.51 0.52 12.38
N ALA A 149 -2.62 1.09 12.90
CA ALA A 149 -3.66 0.35 13.59
C ALA A 149 -4.57 -0.47 12.63
N ALA A 150 -4.54 -0.15 11.34
CA ALA A 150 -5.34 -0.83 10.34
C ALA A 150 -4.77 -2.22 9.99
N PRO A 151 -5.61 -3.16 9.52
CA PRO A 151 -5.18 -4.50 9.16
C PRO A 151 -4.53 -4.55 7.78
N ILE A 152 -3.40 -3.85 7.63
CA ILE A 152 -2.75 -3.59 6.35
C ILE A 152 -2.22 -4.89 5.73
N THR A 153 -2.39 -4.99 4.41
CA THR A 153 -1.86 -6.09 3.59
C THR A 153 -0.79 -5.60 2.62
N HIS A 154 -0.89 -4.36 2.13
CA HIS A 154 0.12 -3.75 1.26
C HIS A 154 0.41 -2.35 1.80
N LEU A 155 1.66 -2.06 2.12
CA LEU A 155 2.08 -0.80 2.72
C LEU A 155 3.16 -0.13 1.86
N TYR A 156 2.92 1.12 1.48
CA TYR A 156 3.86 1.95 0.74
C TYR A 156 4.24 3.15 1.62
N LEU A 157 5.52 3.27 1.95
CA LEU A 157 6.07 4.34 2.78
C LEU A 157 6.86 5.32 1.90
N GLY A 158 6.20 6.37 1.44
CA GLY A 158 6.78 7.42 0.58
C GLY A 158 7.42 8.58 1.36
N GLY A 159 7.08 8.72 2.64
CA GLY A 159 7.38 9.88 3.48
C GLY A 159 8.71 9.91 4.23
N SER A 160 9.73 9.16 3.81
CA SER A 160 10.99 9.00 4.57
C SER A 160 10.78 8.54 6.03
N PRO A 161 10.04 7.45 6.29
CA PRO A 161 9.78 6.96 7.65
C PRO A 161 11.06 6.78 8.46
N SER A 162 11.01 7.08 9.76
CA SER A 162 12.12 6.74 10.65
C SER A 162 12.23 5.22 10.86
N SER A 163 13.40 4.78 11.34
CA SER A 163 13.61 3.38 11.73
C SER A 163 12.58 2.88 12.74
N LYS A 164 12.07 3.76 13.62
CA LYS A 164 11.01 3.41 14.57
C LYS A 164 9.70 3.04 13.88
N ILE A 165 9.33 3.76 12.83
CA ILE A 165 8.12 3.45 12.05
C ILE A 165 8.28 2.10 11.35
N ILE A 166 9.43 1.87 10.70
CA ILE A 166 9.69 0.60 10.02
C ILE A 166 9.71 -0.56 11.02
N HIS A 167 10.33 -0.41 12.19
CA HIS A 167 10.28 -1.42 13.26
C HIS A 167 8.84 -1.72 13.68
N ARG A 168 8.00 -0.69 13.85
CA ARG A 168 6.60 -0.87 14.26
C ARG A 168 5.76 -1.61 13.23
N VAL A 169 6.06 -1.50 11.94
CA VAL A 169 5.40 -2.32 10.91
C VAL A 169 5.52 -3.81 11.24
N SER A 170 6.67 -4.25 11.76
CA SER A 170 6.87 -5.65 12.17
C SER A 170 5.99 -6.08 13.35
N GLU A 171 5.53 -5.14 14.18
CA GLU A 171 4.72 -5.40 15.37
C GLU A 171 3.22 -5.27 15.10
N THR A 172 2.83 -4.36 14.20
CA THR A 172 1.42 -4.00 14.00
C THR A 172 0.81 -4.59 12.72
N CYS A 173 1.63 -5.03 11.75
CA CYS A 173 1.16 -5.48 10.44
C CYS A 173 1.40 -6.99 10.22
N PRO A 174 0.81 -7.91 11.01
CA PRO A 174 1.06 -9.35 10.87
C PRO A 174 0.49 -9.96 9.58
N ARG A 175 -0.38 -9.22 8.87
CA ARG A 175 -1.02 -9.61 7.60
C ARG A 175 -0.32 -9.03 6.38
N LEU A 176 0.83 -8.36 6.56
CA LEU A 176 1.52 -7.70 5.47
C LEU A 176 2.01 -8.71 4.42
N LEU A 177 1.61 -8.48 3.18
CA LEU A 177 1.99 -9.22 1.97
C LEU A 177 3.05 -8.47 1.17
N GLU A 178 2.95 -7.13 1.15
CA GLU A 178 3.84 -6.24 0.41
C GLU A 178 4.26 -5.04 1.26
N LEU A 179 5.56 -4.73 1.23
CA LEU A 179 6.13 -3.53 1.84
C LEU A 179 7.02 -2.80 0.82
N VAL A 180 6.75 -1.52 0.58
CA VAL A 180 7.62 -0.65 -0.19
C VAL A 180 8.10 0.50 0.67
N ILE A 181 9.41 0.74 0.70
CA ILE A 181 10.04 1.86 1.38
C ILE A 181 10.84 2.64 0.35
N ASN A 182 10.50 3.91 0.16
CA ASN A 182 11.00 4.73 -0.93
C ASN A 182 12.12 5.70 -0.52
N SER A 183 12.29 5.89 0.78
CA SER A 183 13.33 6.73 1.36
C SER A 183 13.39 6.43 2.84
N THR A 184 14.56 6.48 3.45
CA THR A 184 14.71 6.48 4.91
C THR A 184 16.07 7.08 5.28
N SER A 185 16.22 7.48 6.53
CA SER A 185 17.49 8.02 7.03
C SER A 185 18.30 6.94 7.73
N GLY A 186 19.47 6.64 7.17
CA GLY A 186 20.42 5.68 7.74
C GLY A 186 20.08 4.22 7.48
N VAL A 187 20.94 3.34 8.01
CA VAL A 187 20.90 1.89 7.80
C VAL A 187 19.70 1.25 8.50
N ILE A 188 18.90 0.45 7.78
CA ILE A 188 17.64 -0.17 8.26
C ILE A 188 17.70 -1.70 8.42
N ASP A 189 18.90 -2.24 8.63
CA ASP A 189 19.14 -3.68 8.74
C ASP A 189 18.25 -4.36 9.80
N GLU A 190 18.17 -3.78 11.00
CA GLU A 190 17.42 -4.38 12.11
C GLU A 190 15.92 -4.36 11.84
N GLU A 191 15.42 -3.25 11.29
CA GLU A 191 14.01 -3.03 10.98
C GLU A 191 13.50 -3.95 9.88
N ILE A 192 14.28 -4.13 8.81
CA ILE A 192 13.92 -5.04 7.72
C ILE A 192 13.96 -6.51 8.18
N LEU A 193 14.93 -6.89 9.01
CA LEU A 193 14.99 -8.22 9.59
C LEU A 193 13.87 -8.46 10.62
N ALA A 194 13.49 -7.44 11.39
CA ALA A 194 12.34 -7.49 12.28
C ALA A 194 11.05 -7.71 11.48
N THR A 195 10.87 -6.94 10.40
CA THR A 195 9.72 -7.05 9.49
C THR A 195 9.61 -8.44 8.87
N ALA A 196 10.72 -9.02 8.41
CA ALA A 196 10.75 -10.41 7.93
C ALA A 196 10.24 -11.43 8.97
N ARG A 197 10.49 -11.19 10.26
CA ARG A 197 10.06 -12.10 11.33
C ARG A 197 8.62 -11.83 11.77
N GLY A 198 8.24 -10.56 11.87
CA GLY A 198 6.93 -10.11 12.33
C GLY A 198 5.81 -10.26 11.30
N CYS A 199 6.15 -10.24 10.01
CA CYS A 199 5.22 -10.35 8.89
C CYS A 199 5.39 -11.71 8.17
N PRO A 200 4.78 -12.80 8.68
CA PRO A 200 5.00 -14.15 8.16
C PRO A 200 4.47 -14.38 6.73
N GLN A 201 3.59 -13.49 6.24
CA GLN A 201 2.99 -13.54 4.91
C GLN A 201 3.70 -12.62 3.89
N LEU A 202 4.74 -11.89 4.32
CA LEU A 202 5.44 -10.93 3.47
C LEU A 202 6.10 -11.64 2.30
N SER A 203 5.63 -11.32 1.10
CA SER A 203 6.02 -11.97 -0.16
C SER A 203 6.59 -11.01 -1.19
N ALA A 204 6.40 -9.70 -0.99
CA ALA A 204 6.91 -8.65 -1.84
C ALA A 204 7.58 -7.55 -1.01
N VAL A 205 8.81 -7.18 -1.37
CA VAL A 205 9.51 -6.04 -0.78
C VAL A 205 10.15 -5.17 -1.85
N GLY A 206 9.94 -3.86 -1.75
CA GLY A 206 10.60 -2.83 -2.54
C GLY A 206 11.39 -1.88 -1.65
N LEU A 207 12.68 -1.69 -1.91
CA LEU A 207 13.56 -0.75 -1.21
C LEU A 207 14.23 0.18 -2.23
N GLY A 208 13.91 1.48 -2.15
CA GLY A 208 14.53 2.55 -2.93
C GLY A 208 14.96 3.69 -2.02
N ASP A 209 16.06 4.36 -2.35
CA ASP A 209 16.69 5.42 -1.54
C ASP A 209 16.76 5.11 -0.03
N CYS A 210 16.97 3.83 0.30
CA CYS A 210 17.24 3.34 1.64
C CYS A 210 18.71 2.91 1.78
N GLU A 211 19.17 2.69 3.00
CA GLU A 211 20.47 2.09 3.25
C GLU A 211 20.29 0.69 3.87
N ILE A 212 20.71 -0.35 3.17
CA ILE A 212 20.70 -1.73 3.69
C ILE A 212 22.03 -2.41 3.39
N THR A 213 22.61 -3.09 4.39
CA THR A 213 23.86 -3.83 4.16
C THR A 213 23.63 -5.09 3.35
N CYS A 214 24.63 -5.49 2.57
CA CYS A 214 24.62 -6.73 1.81
C CYS A 214 24.38 -7.95 2.72
N SER A 215 25.00 -7.97 3.91
CA SER A 215 24.76 -9.01 4.93
C SER A 215 23.30 -9.06 5.36
N ALA A 216 22.68 -7.91 5.63
CA ALA A 216 21.29 -7.85 6.04
C ALA A 216 20.34 -8.30 4.94
N LEU A 217 20.59 -7.92 3.68
CA LEU A 217 19.79 -8.37 2.54
C LEU A 217 19.86 -9.90 2.37
N VAL A 218 21.06 -10.49 2.42
CA VAL A 218 21.23 -11.95 2.33
C VAL A 218 20.47 -12.65 3.46
N LYS A 219 20.58 -12.13 4.68
CA LYS A 219 19.86 -12.66 5.85
C LYS A 219 18.35 -12.47 5.74
N PHE A 220 17.88 -11.36 5.19
CA PHE A 220 16.47 -11.13 4.91
C PHE A 220 15.92 -12.18 3.94
N ALA A 221 16.65 -12.45 2.85
CA ALA A 221 16.30 -13.49 1.89
C ALA A 221 16.30 -14.89 2.53
N ASP A 222 17.23 -15.20 3.43
CA ASP A 222 17.25 -16.48 4.16
C ASP A 222 16.12 -16.61 5.19
N ILE A 223 15.65 -15.51 5.80
CA ILE A 223 14.48 -15.55 6.69
C ILE A 223 13.20 -15.79 5.88
N CYS A 224 13.04 -15.09 4.76
CA CYS A 224 11.81 -15.16 3.97
C CYS A 224 11.75 -16.40 3.06
N LYS A 225 12.90 -16.91 2.59
CA LYS A 225 13.01 -18.10 1.74
C LYS A 225 12.05 -18.08 0.54
N ASP A 226 11.37 -19.19 0.31
CA ASP A 226 10.47 -19.48 -0.79
C ASP A 226 9.21 -18.61 -0.80
N ARG A 227 8.87 -17.95 0.32
CA ARG A 227 7.72 -17.05 0.36
C ARG A 227 8.01 -15.69 -0.29
N LEU A 228 9.28 -15.29 -0.43
CA LEU A 228 9.66 -14.02 -1.06
C LEU A 228 9.58 -14.14 -2.59
N ARG A 229 8.43 -13.76 -3.14
CA ARG A 229 8.12 -13.78 -4.56
C ARG A 229 8.60 -12.55 -5.30
N ILE A 230 8.77 -11.45 -4.61
CA ILE A 230 9.17 -10.18 -5.20
C ILE A 230 10.18 -9.51 -4.27
N LEU A 231 11.33 -9.13 -4.83
CA LEU A 231 12.36 -8.38 -4.13
C LEU A 231 12.93 -7.36 -5.12
N TYR A 232 12.61 -6.09 -4.91
CA TYR A 232 13.17 -4.98 -5.66
C TYR A 232 14.01 -4.15 -4.72
N VAL A 233 15.28 -3.99 -5.07
CA VAL A 233 16.21 -3.16 -4.28
C VAL A 233 17.01 -2.35 -5.28
N TRP A 234 17.05 -1.04 -5.07
CA TRP A 234 17.93 -0.18 -5.86
C TRP A 234 19.39 -0.52 -5.59
N GLU A 235 20.21 -0.57 -6.63
CA GLU A 235 21.64 -0.81 -6.46
C GLU A 235 22.27 0.23 -5.51
N THR A 236 21.83 1.49 -5.61
CA THR A 236 22.26 2.58 -4.73
C THR A 236 21.83 2.41 -3.27
N SER A 237 20.89 1.51 -2.98
CA SER A 237 20.47 1.20 -1.61
C SER A 237 21.33 0.14 -0.93
N LEU A 238 22.18 -0.57 -1.67
CA LEU A 238 23.05 -1.60 -1.12
C LEU A 238 24.36 -1.02 -0.61
N ILE A 239 24.69 -1.39 0.62
CA ILE A 239 25.96 -1.07 1.26
C ILE A 239 26.80 -2.34 1.36
N GLU A 240 27.97 -2.35 0.72
CA GLU A 240 28.95 -3.41 0.90
C GLU A 240 29.50 -3.41 2.32
N ASP A 241 29.77 -4.60 2.84
CA ASP A 241 30.30 -4.77 4.19
C ASP A 241 31.43 -5.81 4.22
N GLY A 242 31.96 -6.11 5.41
CA GLY A 242 33.09 -7.03 5.55
C GLY A 242 32.80 -8.49 5.17
N ASN A 243 31.54 -8.86 4.95
CA ASN A 243 31.12 -10.22 4.61
C ASN A 243 30.70 -10.38 3.15
N PHE A 244 30.14 -9.34 2.54
CA PHE A 244 29.61 -9.39 1.19
C PHE A 244 29.86 -8.09 0.43
N ASP A 245 30.41 -8.21 -0.78
CA ASP A 245 30.22 -7.21 -1.83
C ASP A 245 28.85 -7.39 -2.54
N VAL A 246 28.48 -6.45 -3.42
CA VAL A 246 27.18 -6.52 -4.13
C VAL A 246 27.05 -7.79 -4.98
N SER A 247 28.13 -8.22 -5.63
CA SER A 247 28.13 -9.40 -6.51
C SER A 247 27.94 -10.70 -5.72
N GLU A 248 28.62 -10.82 -4.57
CA GLU A 248 28.49 -11.94 -3.64
C GLU A 248 27.09 -11.98 -3.00
N ALA A 249 26.53 -10.81 -2.66
CA ALA A 249 25.16 -10.69 -2.17
C ALA A 249 24.15 -11.14 -3.23
N VAL A 250 24.30 -10.70 -4.48
CA VAL A 250 23.47 -11.11 -5.62
C VAL A 250 23.49 -12.62 -5.82
N ALA A 251 24.68 -13.24 -5.80
CA ALA A 251 24.82 -14.68 -5.93
C ALA A 251 24.14 -15.43 -4.77
N SER A 252 24.32 -14.93 -3.55
CA SER A 252 23.75 -15.53 -2.33
C SER A 252 22.22 -15.42 -2.31
N VAL A 253 21.67 -14.23 -2.56
CA VAL A 253 20.22 -14.00 -2.65
C VAL A 253 19.62 -14.84 -3.77
N SER A 254 20.24 -14.89 -4.95
CA SER A 254 19.76 -15.73 -6.06
C SER A 254 19.70 -17.21 -5.69
N SER A 255 20.73 -17.70 -4.99
CA SER A 255 20.77 -19.09 -4.50
C SER A 255 19.68 -19.36 -3.46
N LEU A 256 19.44 -18.43 -2.52
CA LEU A 256 18.43 -18.57 -1.48
C LEU A 256 17.00 -18.55 -2.05
N LEU A 257 16.76 -17.72 -3.07
CA LEU A 257 15.46 -17.61 -3.73
C LEU A 257 15.21 -18.71 -4.79
N GLY A 258 16.25 -19.47 -5.17
CA GLY A 258 16.15 -20.49 -6.21
C GLY A 258 15.89 -19.94 -7.62
N ARG A 259 16.17 -18.64 -7.84
CA ARG A 259 15.99 -17.94 -9.11
C ARG A 259 16.98 -16.80 -9.23
N SER A 260 17.24 -16.34 -10.44
CA SER A 260 18.07 -15.15 -10.66
C SER A 260 17.42 -13.93 -10.00
N TRP A 261 18.22 -13.18 -9.25
CA TRP A 261 17.85 -11.89 -8.68
C TRP A 261 19.01 -10.91 -8.89
N THR A 262 18.69 -9.67 -9.22
CA THR A 262 19.66 -8.57 -9.36
C THR A 262 19.03 -7.29 -8.83
N PRO A 263 19.81 -6.37 -8.24
CA PRO A 263 19.29 -5.05 -7.89
C PRO A 263 18.89 -4.27 -9.15
N GLU A 264 17.98 -3.33 -8.96
CA GLU A 264 17.52 -2.42 -10.02
C GLU A 264 18.56 -1.33 -10.22
N TYR A 265 19.02 -1.20 -11.47
CA TYR A 265 19.95 -0.15 -11.86
C TYR A 265 19.21 1.18 -12.02
N VAL A 266 19.66 2.21 -11.31
CA VAL A 266 19.17 3.58 -11.49
C VAL A 266 20.20 4.36 -12.31
N PRO A 267 19.92 4.68 -13.59
CA PRO A 267 20.87 5.41 -14.42
C PRO A 267 21.13 6.80 -13.84
N PRO A 268 22.40 7.23 -13.71
CA PRO A 268 22.72 8.62 -13.41
C PRO A 268 22.28 9.47 -14.61
N TRP A 269 21.42 10.45 -14.34
CA TRP A 269 20.91 11.45 -15.28
C TRP A 269 22.01 12.24 -15.99
#